data_AF-A0A7C5S2F6-F1
#
_entry.id   AF-A0A7C5S2F6-F1
#
_cell.length_a   1.000
_cell.length_b   1.000
_cell.length_c   1.000
_cell.angle_alpha   90.00
_cell.angle_beta   90.00
_cell.angle_gamma   90.00
#
_symmetry.space_group_name_H-M   'P 1'
#
loop_
_entity.id
_entity.type
_entity.pdbx_description
1 polymer ?
#
loop_
_entity_poly.entity_id
_entity_poly.type
_entity_poly.pdbx_seq_one_letter_code
_entity_poly.pdbx_strand_id
1 'polypeptide(L)'
;MRPFVATILLAAWMWDCAFAEVPPSPFGTPPPPPGRWGSVLLVGGEKKEETLTGAISFTYGKVIQLHDADRKDLSSIKPSDVAAMDVAVEKETIEEEWTWKEMGSDEKIKTGRTYPDRKYIFTITLRDGRRVRGYIIGTPVYVVNKEGKTRRVVLRTHQRGDFGQKADELVYVARIAFHSEDTPPPWPVRKEETETREGETVPESGRQPPADGQNAGKPARPPGVAVLPGAETERKK
;
A
#
# COMPACT_ATOMS: atom_id res chain seq x y z
N MET A 1 6.02 -47.51 -42.46
CA MET A 1 6.17 -47.25 -41.01
C MET A 1 7.38 -46.37 -40.78
N ARG A 2 7.15 -45.10 -40.44
CA ARG A 2 8.15 -44.13 -39.96
C ARG A 2 7.47 -43.36 -38.82
N PRO A 3 8.03 -43.30 -37.60
CA PRO A 3 7.46 -42.46 -36.57
C PRO A 3 7.89 -41.01 -36.81
N PHE A 4 6.91 -40.14 -37.08
CA PHE A 4 7.02 -38.70 -36.87
C PHE A 4 6.93 -38.48 -35.36
N VAL A 5 8.04 -38.12 -34.72
CA VAL A 5 8.01 -37.56 -33.36
C VAL A 5 8.18 -36.06 -33.50
N ALA A 6 7.11 -35.36 -33.15
CA ALA A 6 6.99 -33.92 -33.20
C ALA A 6 7.93 -33.26 -32.20
N THR A 7 8.81 -32.39 -32.69
CA THR A 7 9.56 -31.42 -31.91
C THR A 7 8.57 -30.51 -31.18
N ILE A 8 8.52 -30.62 -29.86
CA ILE A 8 7.81 -29.69 -28.99
C ILE A 8 8.63 -28.40 -28.94
N LEU A 9 8.13 -27.36 -29.61
CA LEU A 9 8.57 -25.98 -29.40
C LEU A 9 8.12 -25.55 -28.01
N LEU A 10 9.09 -25.35 -27.11
CA LEU A 10 8.90 -24.68 -25.83
C LEU A 10 8.53 -23.21 -26.11
N ALA A 11 7.25 -22.88 -26.04
CA ALA A 11 6.80 -21.50 -26.04
C ALA A 11 7.24 -20.87 -24.71
N ALA A 12 8.23 -19.97 -24.78
CA ALA A 12 8.56 -19.06 -23.70
C ALA A 12 7.34 -18.16 -23.44
N TRP A 13 6.63 -18.43 -22.35
CA TRP A 13 5.60 -17.53 -21.84
C TRP A 13 6.32 -16.32 -21.24
N MET A 14 6.32 -15.25 -22.04
CA MET A 14 6.88 -13.96 -21.72
C MET A 14 6.00 -13.33 -20.64
N TRP A 15 6.56 -13.18 -19.44
CA TRP A 15 6.00 -12.47 -18.30
C TRP A 15 5.59 -11.05 -18.69
N ASP A 16 4.29 -10.75 -18.67
CA ASP A 16 3.78 -9.38 -18.72
C ASP A 16 3.33 -8.98 -17.31
N CYS A 17 4.29 -8.93 -16.38
CA CYS A 17 4.16 -7.95 -15.29
C CYS A 17 4.20 -6.61 -16.00
N ALA A 18 3.15 -5.79 -15.92
CA ALA A 18 3.08 -4.50 -16.62
C ALA A 18 4.17 -3.52 -16.11
N PHE A 19 5.37 -3.78 -16.60
CA PHE A 19 6.63 -3.09 -16.54
C PHE A 19 6.75 -2.47 -17.93
N ALA A 20 5.94 -1.44 -18.19
CA ALA A 20 5.89 -0.85 -19.52
C ALA A 20 7.21 -0.13 -19.79
N GLU A 21 8.09 -0.75 -20.58
CA GLU A 21 9.14 -0.02 -21.29
C GLU A 21 8.46 1.09 -22.09
N VAL A 22 8.96 2.32 -21.93
CA VAL A 22 8.37 3.48 -22.61
C VAL A 22 8.53 3.25 -24.12
N PRO A 23 7.43 3.13 -24.90
CA PRO A 23 7.55 2.85 -26.33
C PRO A 23 8.32 3.98 -27.03
N PRO A 24 9.12 3.67 -28.06
CA PRO A 24 9.89 4.68 -28.76
C PRO A 24 8.94 5.69 -29.43
N SER A 25 8.99 6.93 -28.97
CA SER A 25 8.24 8.06 -29.53
C SER A 25 8.93 8.59 -30.79
N PRO A 26 8.20 8.90 -31.88
CA PRO A 26 8.78 9.54 -33.07
C PRO A 26 9.30 10.97 -32.79
N PHE A 27 8.91 11.55 -31.65
CA PHE A 27 9.38 12.87 -31.18
C PHE A 27 10.58 12.77 -30.22
N GLY A 28 11.18 11.58 -30.09
CA GLY A 28 12.15 11.28 -29.05
C GLY A 28 11.51 11.12 -27.68
N THR A 29 12.26 10.53 -26.75
CA THR A 29 11.86 10.47 -25.34
C THR A 29 12.19 11.83 -24.72
N PRO A 30 11.20 12.62 -24.23
CA PRO A 30 11.52 13.84 -23.51
C PRO A 30 12.47 13.49 -22.35
N PRO A 31 13.47 14.35 -22.05
CA PRO A 31 14.40 14.07 -20.98
C PRO A 31 13.60 13.83 -19.68
N PRO A 32 13.97 12.83 -18.87
CA PRO A 32 13.28 12.59 -17.62
C PRO A 32 13.32 13.88 -16.79
N PRO A 33 12.21 14.26 -16.13
CA PRO A 33 12.20 15.42 -15.27
C PRO A 33 13.34 15.31 -14.25
N PRO A 34 13.97 16.43 -13.84
CA PRO A 34 15.10 16.41 -12.93
C PRO A 34 14.72 15.61 -11.67
N GLY A 35 15.28 14.42 -11.57
CA GLY A 35 14.95 13.47 -10.53
C GLY A 35 15.69 13.81 -9.25
N ARG A 36 15.09 13.46 -8.12
CA ARG A 36 15.75 13.51 -6.83
C ARG A 36 16.26 12.11 -6.50
N TRP A 37 17.49 12.01 -6.04
CA TRP A 37 18.02 10.75 -5.55
C TRP A 37 17.12 10.14 -4.47
N GLY A 38 16.95 8.83 -4.56
CA GLY A 38 16.11 8.08 -3.65
C GLY A 38 16.04 6.59 -3.97
N SER A 39 15.19 5.92 -3.21
CA SER A 39 14.89 4.50 -3.35
C SER A 39 13.39 4.25 -3.39
N VAL A 40 12.98 3.26 -4.17
CA VAL A 40 11.61 2.73 -4.25
C VAL A 40 11.65 1.27 -3.86
N LEU A 41 10.95 0.93 -2.77
CA LEU A 41 10.76 -0.45 -2.33
C LEU A 41 9.51 -1.02 -2.99
N LEU A 42 9.70 -2.08 -3.77
CA LEU A 42 8.64 -2.89 -4.33
C LEU A 42 8.49 -4.16 -3.49
N VAL A 43 7.24 -4.52 -3.21
CA VAL A 43 6.90 -5.75 -2.49
C VAL A 43 5.88 -6.52 -3.34
N GLY A 44 6.16 -7.79 -3.62
CA GLY A 44 5.20 -8.70 -4.26
C GLY A 44 5.86 -9.94 -4.84
N GLY A 45 5.05 -10.96 -5.14
CA GLY A 45 5.51 -12.29 -5.55
C GLY A 45 6.20 -13.01 -4.40
N GLU A 46 5.47 -13.88 -3.69
CA GLU A 46 6.03 -14.68 -2.58
C GLU A 46 6.76 -13.85 -1.50
N LYS A 47 6.37 -12.57 -1.32
CA LYS A 47 7.02 -11.58 -0.43
C LYS A 47 8.46 -11.20 -0.82
N LYS A 48 8.82 -11.28 -2.11
CA LYS A 48 10.09 -10.74 -2.59
C LYS A 48 10.09 -9.22 -2.46
N GLU A 49 11.14 -8.72 -1.83
CA GLU A 49 11.43 -7.29 -1.71
C GLU A 49 12.45 -6.91 -2.79
N GLU A 50 12.09 -5.96 -3.65
CA GLU A 50 13.01 -5.40 -4.66
C GLU A 50 13.18 -3.90 -4.39
N THR A 51 14.42 -3.44 -4.25
CA THR A 51 14.70 -2.01 -4.07
C THR A 51 15.28 -1.40 -5.33
N LEU A 52 14.58 -0.43 -5.91
CA LEU A 52 15.07 0.37 -7.02
C LEU A 52 15.75 1.62 -6.48
N THR A 53 17.04 1.80 -6.76
CA THR A 53 17.79 2.99 -6.37
C THR A 53 18.11 3.84 -7.59
N GLY A 54 17.88 5.14 -7.52
CA GLY A 54 18.08 6.03 -8.65
C GLY A 54 17.59 7.46 -8.45
N ALA A 55 17.65 8.23 -9.52
CA ALA A 55 16.98 9.51 -9.61
C ALA A 55 15.47 9.27 -9.82
N ILE A 56 14.69 9.58 -8.79
CA ILE A 56 13.24 9.44 -8.76
C ILE A 56 12.61 10.74 -9.25
N SER A 57 11.71 10.63 -10.24
CA SER A 57 10.97 11.75 -10.77
C SER A 57 9.49 11.42 -10.95
N PHE A 58 8.66 12.46 -10.96
CA PHE A 58 7.23 12.37 -11.23
C PHE A 58 6.95 13.07 -12.57
N THR A 59 5.73 12.93 -13.11
CA THR A 59 5.36 13.66 -14.33
C THR A 59 5.60 15.17 -14.17
N TYR A 60 6.34 15.74 -15.13
CA TYR A 60 6.72 17.14 -15.11
C TYR A 60 5.51 18.07 -14.97
N GLY A 61 5.60 19.05 -14.06
CA GLY A 61 4.55 20.04 -13.82
C GLY A 61 3.27 19.50 -13.16
N LYS A 62 3.22 18.20 -12.79
CA LYS A 62 2.06 17.61 -12.10
C LYS A 62 2.28 17.60 -10.59
N VAL A 63 1.21 17.95 -9.87
CA VAL A 63 1.12 17.78 -8.42
C VAL A 63 0.63 16.37 -8.11
N ILE A 64 1.03 15.86 -6.95
CA ILE A 64 0.47 14.62 -6.40
C ILE A 64 -0.88 14.98 -5.79
N GLN A 65 -1.95 14.37 -6.29
CA GLN A 65 -3.29 14.54 -5.77
C GLN A 65 -3.60 13.39 -4.80
N LEU A 66 -3.90 13.75 -3.55
CA LEU A 66 -4.20 12.82 -2.48
C LEU A 66 -5.56 13.19 -1.88
N HIS A 67 -6.51 12.26 -1.92
CA HIS A 67 -7.75 12.39 -1.17
C HIS A 67 -7.45 12.08 0.30
N ASP A 68 -7.46 13.10 1.15
CA ASP A 68 -7.19 12.96 2.58
C ASP A 68 -8.28 12.11 3.23
N ALA A 69 -7.89 11.05 3.94
CA ALA A 69 -8.84 10.13 4.55
C ALA A 69 -9.57 10.75 5.76
N ASP A 70 -8.91 11.68 6.45
CA ASP A 70 -9.40 12.28 7.68
C ASP A 70 -10.23 13.54 7.39
N ARG A 71 -9.71 14.41 6.51
CA ARG A 71 -10.34 15.69 6.16
C ARG A 71 -11.39 15.58 5.04
N LYS A 72 -11.40 14.46 4.31
CA LYS A 72 -12.28 14.24 3.13
C LYS A 72 -12.14 15.34 2.07
N ASP A 73 -10.95 15.92 1.98
CA ASP A 73 -10.60 16.95 1.00
C ASP A 73 -9.54 16.46 0.03
N LEU A 74 -9.39 17.15 -1.09
CA LEU A 74 -8.33 16.87 -2.06
C LEU A 74 -7.10 17.71 -1.73
N SER A 75 -6.07 17.06 -1.23
CA SER A 75 -4.77 17.67 -0.98
C SER A 75 -3.90 17.62 -2.24
N SER A 76 -3.37 18.79 -2.64
CA SER A 76 -2.39 18.91 -3.73
C SER A 76 -1.00 19.09 -3.16
N ILE A 77 -0.12 18.10 -3.36
CA ILE A 77 1.23 18.07 -2.80
C ILE A 77 2.24 18.21 -3.94
N LYS A 78 3.18 19.15 -3.82
CA LYS A 78 4.26 19.28 -4.81
C LYS A 78 5.27 18.15 -4.61
N PRO A 79 5.73 17.50 -5.69
CA PRO A 79 6.80 16.49 -5.61
C PRO A 79 8.09 16.96 -4.90
N SER A 80 8.41 18.26 -4.99
CA SER A 80 9.56 18.88 -4.30
C SER A 80 9.47 18.80 -2.78
N ASP A 81 8.25 18.75 -2.24
CA ASP A 81 7.97 18.89 -0.82
C ASP A 81 7.89 17.52 -0.13
N VAL A 82 7.87 16.42 -0.91
CA VAL A 82 7.82 15.06 -0.39
C VAL A 82 9.19 14.63 0.13
N ALA A 83 9.24 14.11 1.35
CA ALA A 83 10.42 13.46 1.93
C ALA A 83 10.34 11.94 1.80
N ALA A 84 9.18 11.36 2.07
CA ALA A 84 8.92 9.93 1.92
C ALA A 84 7.43 9.66 1.67
N MET A 85 7.13 8.50 1.12
CA MET A 85 5.79 7.97 0.95
C MET A 85 5.79 6.52 1.39
N ASP A 86 4.99 6.19 2.39
CA ASP A 86 4.76 4.82 2.83
C ASP A 86 3.39 4.36 2.31
N VAL A 87 3.31 3.13 1.84
CA VAL A 87 2.10 2.54 1.27
C VAL A 87 1.76 1.28 2.04
N ALA A 88 0.53 1.20 2.52
CA ALA A 88 0.00 0.03 3.20
C ALA A 88 -1.18 -0.54 2.44
N VAL A 89 -1.31 -1.87 2.44
CA VAL A 89 -2.51 -2.56 2.00
C VAL A 89 -3.61 -2.27 3.02
N GLU A 90 -4.64 -1.54 2.62
CA GLU A 90 -5.80 -1.26 3.47
C GLU A 90 -6.79 -2.42 3.43
N LYS A 91 -7.07 -2.92 2.22
CA LYS A 91 -8.03 -3.99 1.99
C LYS A 91 -7.54 -4.86 0.84
N GLU A 92 -7.73 -6.17 1.00
CA GLU A 92 -7.46 -7.17 -0.02
C GLU A 92 -8.67 -8.09 -0.11
N THR A 93 -9.18 -8.28 -1.32
CA THR A 93 -10.34 -9.14 -1.58
C THR A 93 -10.16 -9.93 -2.86
N ILE A 94 -10.70 -11.15 -2.89
CA ILE A 94 -10.88 -11.90 -4.13
C ILE A 94 -12.29 -11.62 -4.63
N GLU A 95 -12.40 -11.00 -5.79
CA GLU A 95 -13.69 -10.70 -6.42
C GLU A 95 -14.01 -11.71 -7.50
N GLU A 96 -15.31 -12.00 -7.66
CA GLU A 96 -15.83 -12.80 -8.77
C GLU A 96 -16.25 -11.89 -9.92
N GLU A 97 -15.82 -12.23 -11.12
CA GLU A 97 -16.24 -11.54 -12.32
C GLU A 97 -17.72 -11.84 -12.61
N TRP A 98 -18.42 -10.81 -13.02
CA TRP A 98 -19.80 -10.89 -13.44
C TRP A 98 -19.98 -10.19 -14.79
N THR A 99 -20.94 -10.68 -15.56
CA THR A 99 -21.45 -10.05 -16.77
C THR A 99 -22.93 -9.77 -16.59
N TRP A 100 -23.46 -8.75 -17.27
CA TRP A 100 -24.91 -8.65 -17.43
C TRP A 100 -25.40 -9.82 -18.27
N LYS A 101 -26.57 -10.36 -17.92
CA LYS A 101 -27.21 -11.45 -18.69
C LYS A 101 -27.49 -11.05 -20.12
N GLU A 102 -28.06 -9.87 -20.30
CA GLU A 102 -28.41 -9.24 -21.57
C GLU A 102 -28.19 -7.73 -21.46
N MET A 103 -27.99 -7.05 -22.58
CA MET A 103 -27.87 -5.58 -22.61
C MET A 103 -29.15 -4.93 -22.08
N GLY A 104 -29.06 -4.24 -20.94
CA GLY A 104 -30.20 -3.60 -20.28
C GLY A 104 -30.94 -4.47 -19.26
N SER A 105 -30.48 -5.70 -19.01
CA SER A 105 -30.93 -6.50 -17.87
C SER A 105 -30.15 -6.12 -16.61
N ASP A 106 -30.85 -5.97 -15.47
CA ASP A 106 -30.25 -5.76 -14.15
C ASP A 106 -29.74 -7.07 -13.51
N GLU A 107 -29.86 -8.20 -14.22
CA GLU A 107 -29.42 -9.51 -13.73
C GLU A 107 -27.92 -9.72 -14.01
N LYS A 108 -27.14 -9.90 -12.94
CA LYS A 108 -25.70 -10.20 -12.99
C LYS A 108 -25.47 -11.70 -12.97
N ILE A 109 -24.79 -12.21 -13.99
CA ILE A 109 -24.34 -13.61 -14.08
C ILE A 109 -22.86 -13.68 -13.73
N LYS A 110 -22.53 -14.50 -12.72
CA LYS A 110 -21.15 -14.79 -12.33
C LYS A 110 -20.50 -15.70 -13.38
N THR A 111 -19.32 -15.35 -13.85
CA THR A 111 -18.60 -16.12 -14.87
C THR A 111 -17.78 -17.28 -14.28
N GLY A 112 -17.62 -17.31 -12.96
CA GLY A 112 -16.79 -18.27 -12.23
C GLY A 112 -15.30 -17.91 -12.21
N ARG A 113 -14.87 -16.86 -12.92
CA ARG A 113 -13.50 -16.34 -12.84
C ARG A 113 -13.37 -15.40 -11.65
N THR A 114 -12.24 -15.49 -10.96
CA THR A 114 -11.90 -14.60 -9.84
C THR A 114 -10.65 -13.80 -10.13
N TYR A 115 -10.52 -12.65 -9.49
CA TYR A 115 -9.31 -11.83 -9.51
C TYR A 115 -9.08 -11.19 -8.13
N PRO A 116 -7.82 -10.94 -7.75
CA PRO A 116 -7.53 -10.18 -6.54
C PRO A 116 -7.74 -8.69 -6.80
N ASP A 117 -8.35 -7.99 -5.85
CA ASP A 117 -8.40 -6.54 -5.79
C ASP A 117 -7.75 -6.05 -4.49
N ARG A 118 -6.83 -5.11 -4.61
CA ARG A 118 -6.12 -4.48 -3.49
C ARG A 118 -6.40 -3.01 -3.46
N LYS A 119 -6.75 -2.51 -2.29
CA LYS A 119 -6.85 -1.09 -1.99
C LYS A 119 -5.70 -0.66 -1.10
N TYR A 120 -5.05 0.44 -1.49
CA TYR A 120 -3.91 0.99 -0.79
C TYR A 120 -4.25 2.29 -0.08
N ILE A 121 -3.59 2.51 1.06
CA ILE A 121 -3.57 3.79 1.75
C ILE A 121 -2.13 4.31 1.83
N PHE A 122 -1.98 5.60 1.54
CA PHE A 122 -0.69 6.27 1.46
C PHE A 122 -0.51 7.15 2.68
N THR A 123 0.71 7.17 3.21
CA THR A 123 1.17 8.14 4.20
C THR A 123 2.32 8.93 3.58
N ILE A 124 2.06 10.18 3.20
CA ILE A 124 3.06 11.07 2.62
C ILE A 124 3.67 11.89 3.74
N THR A 125 4.97 11.74 3.96
CA THR A 125 5.76 12.59 4.85
C THR A 125 6.36 13.72 4.03
N LEU A 126 6.03 14.96 4.39
CA LEU A 126 6.59 16.17 3.79
C LEU A 126 7.95 16.51 4.41
N ARG A 127 8.74 17.33 3.72
CA ARG A 127 10.06 17.81 4.18
C ARG A 127 10.01 18.62 5.47
N ASP A 128 8.88 19.23 5.77
CA ASP A 128 8.63 19.94 7.04
C ASP A 128 8.22 19.01 8.19
N GLY A 129 8.18 17.69 7.94
CA GLY A 129 7.81 16.68 8.93
C GLY A 129 6.30 16.40 9.04
N ARG A 130 5.43 17.20 8.40
CA ARG A 130 4.00 16.92 8.38
C ARG A 130 3.71 15.64 7.63
N ARG A 131 2.67 14.94 8.07
CA ARG A 131 2.18 13.70 7.44
C ARG A 131 0.77 13.90 6.94
N VAL A 132 0.52 13.45 5.71
CA VAL A 132 -0.82 13.43 5.12
C VAL A 132 -1.15 12.00 4.74
N ARG A 133 -2.28 11.50 5.24
CA ARG A 133 -2.73 10.12 5.02
C ARG A 133 -3.96 10.11 4.10
N GLY A 134 -3.95 9.27 3.08
CA GLY A 134 -5.04 9.26 2.12
C GLY A 134 -4.86 8.36 0.91
N TYR A 135 -5.63 8.65 -0.14
CA TYR A 135 -5.70 7.85 -1.37
C TYR A 135 -5.18 8.64 -2.56
N ILE A 136 -4.17 8.09 -3.26
CA ILE A 136 -3.56 8.78 -4.41
C ILE A 136 -4.41 8.61 -5.66
N ILE A 137 -4.65 9.72 -6.36
CA ILE A 137 -5.15 9.70 -7.73
C ILE A 137 -3.98 9.33 -8.65
N GLY A 138 -4.15 8.27 -9.45
CA GLY A 138 -3.11 7.58 -10.22
C GLY A 138 -1.91 8.44 -10.62
N THR A 139 -0.74 8.20 -10.01
CA THR A 139 0.47 9.01 -10.19
C THR A 139 1.64 8.14 -10.66
N PRO A 140 2.16 8.34 -11.87
CA PRO A 140 3.35 7.63 -12.34
C PRO A 140 4.62 8.20 -11.68
N VAL A 141 5.53 7.29 -11.35
CA VAL A 141 6.86 7.54 -10.79
C VAL A 141 7.88 6.89 -11.72
N TYR A 142 8.95 7.60 -12.01
CA TYR A 142 10.04 7.13 -12.85
C TYR A 142 11.30 7.06 -12.01
N VAL A 143 12.04 5.97 -12.11
CA VAL A 143 13.31 5.75 -11.41
C VAL A 143 14.39 5.53 -12.47
N VAL A 144 15.37 6.42 -12.54
CA VAL A 144 16.53 6.29 -13.43
C VAL A 144 17.72 5.79 -12.62
N ASN A 145 18.21 4.59 -12.89
CA ASN A 145 19.35 4.02 -12.16
C ASN A 145 20.68 4.67 -12.61
N LYS A 146 21.80 4.30 -11.96
CA LYS A 146 23.15 4.79 -12.32
C LYS A 146 23.58 4.42 -13.75
N GLU A 147 22.99 3.38 -14.33
CA GLU A 147 23.24 2.92 -15.70
C GLU A 147 22.38 3.69 -16.74
N GLY A 148 21.53 4.62 -16.31
CA GLY A 148 20.61 5.36 -17.18
C GLY A 148 19.34 4.59 -17.57
N LYS A 149 19.13 3.36 -17.08
CA LYS A 149 17.89 2.59 -17.31
C LYS A 149 16.75 3.22 -16.51
N THR A 150 15.65 3.49 -17.20
CA THR A 150 14.45 4.07 -16.61
C THR A 150 13.42 2.99 -16.32
N ARG A 151 12.94 2.93 -15.07
CA ARG A 151 11.81 2.09 -14.68
C ARG A 151 10.62 2.96 -14.32
N ARG A 152 9.44 2.63 -14.83
CA ARG A 152 8.17 3.31 -14.52
C ARG A 152 7.36 2.47 -13.56
N VAL A 153 6.88 3.09 -12.48
CA VAL A 153 5.97 2.49 -11.52
C VAL A 153 4.76 3.40 -11.34
N VAL A 154 3.56 2.85 -11.20
CA VAL A 154 2.33 3.64 -11.06
C VAL A 154 1.76 3.48 -9.66
N LEU A 155 1.70 4.59 -8.93
CA LEU A 155 0.98 4.67 -7.66
C LEU A 155 -0.51 4.79 -7.95
N ARG A 156 -1.30 3.89 -7.39
CA ARG A 156 -2.74 3.82 -7.60
C ARG A 156 -3.44 3.47 -6.30
N THR A 157 -4.67 3.95 -6.11
CA THR A 157 -5.47 3.59 -4.93
C THR A 157 -5.95 2.14 -5.00
N HIS A 158 -6.30 1.66 -6.20
CA HIS A 158 -6.77 0.30 -6.43
C HIS A 158 -5.89 -0.43 -7.42
N GLN A 159 -5.59 -1.70 -7.15
CA GLN A 159 -4.91 -2.60 -8.06
C GLN A 159 -5.70 -3.89 -8.17
N ARG A 160 -6.36 -4.01 -9.33
CA ARG A 160 -6.93 -5.26 -9.80
C ARG A 160 -5.83 -6.12 -10.43
N GLY A 161 -5.78 -7.37 -10.04
CA GLY A 161 -4.97 -8.40 -10.68
C GLY A 161 -5.66 -9.07 -11.85
N ASP A 162 -4.92 -9.97 -12.48
CA ASP A 162 -5.42 -10.78 -13.58
C ASP A 162 -6.32 -11.92 -13.08
N PHE A 163 -7.10 -12.49 -13.99
CA PHE A 163 -7.96 -13.62 -13.68
C PHE A 163 -7.15 -14.85 -13.27
N GLY A 164 -7.50 -15.45 -12.14
CA GLY A 164 -6.80 -16.61 -11.57
C GLY A 164 -5.48 -16.27 -10.87
N GLN A 165 -5.05 -15.00 -10.88
CA GLN A 165 -3.88 -14.54 -10.15
C GLN A 165 -4.13 -14.61 -8.64
N LYS A 166 -3.09 -14.92 -7.85
CA LYS A 166 -3.18 -14.82 -6.39
C LYS A 166 -2.88 -13.40 -5.93
N ALA A 167 -3.44 -13.01 -4.78
CA ALA A 167 -3.14 -11.70 -4.22
C ALA A 167 -1.63 -11.52 -3.98
N ASP A 168 -0.95 -12.52 -3.42
CA ASP A 168 0.49 -12.47 -3.14
C ASP A 168 1.40 -12.27 -4.37
N GLU A 169 0.88 -12.49 -5.58
CA GLU A 169 1.60 -12.27 -6.83
C GLU A 169 1.55 -10.79 -7.29
N LEU A 170 0.68 -9.97 -6.69
CA LEU A 170 0.59 -8.55 -7.01
C LEU A 170 1.77 -7.79 -6.42
N VAL A 171 2.58 -7.21 -7.31
CA VAL A 171 3.67 -6.29 -6.96
C VAL A 171 3.12 -4.87 -6.80
N TYR A 172 3.51 -4.22 -5.70
CA TYR A 172 3.16 -2.84 -5.40
C TYR A 172 4.34 -2.08 -4.80
N VAL A 173 4.26 -0.76 -4.82
CA VAL A 173 5.23 0.12 -4.14
C VAL A 173 4.87 0.12 -2.66
N ALA A 174 5.76 -0.37 -1.80
CA ALA A 174 5.61 -0.29 -0.36
C ALA A 174 6.16 1.03 0.20
N ARG A 175 7.24 1.57 -0.41
CA ARG A 175 7.85 2.82 0.06
C ARG A 175 8.57 3.57 -1.05
N ILE A 176 8.52 4.89 -0.98
CA ILE A 176 9.40 5.81 -1.71
C ILE A 176 10.12 6.68 -0.69
N ALA A 177 11.44 6.74 -0.74
CA ALA A 177 12.23 7.58 0.14
C ALA A 177 13.23 8.40 -0.67
N PHE A 178 13.28 9.71 -0.42
CA PHE A 178 14.27 10.59 -1.03
C PHE A 178 15.46 10.77 -0.07
N HIS A 179 16.68 10.60 -0.58
CA HIS A 179 17.92 10.74 0.17
C HIS A 179 19.03 11.30 -0.72
N SER A 180 20.17 11.68 -0.13
CA SER A 180 21.38 12.01 -0.89
C SER A 180 21.93 10.76 -1.57
N GLU A 181 22.69 10.95 -2.66
CA GLU A 181 23.33 9.83 -3.37
C GLU A 181 24.27 9.03 -2.44
N ASP A 182 24.93 9.71 -1.50
CA ASP A 182 25.95 9.14 -0.61
C ASP A 182 25.38 8.50 0.68
N THR A 183 24.11 8.73 0.99
CA THR A 183 23.47 8.22 2.21
C THR A 183 22.36 7.25 1.82
N PRO A 184 22.62 5.92 1.83
CA PRO A 184 21.54 4.94 1.67
C PRO A 184 20.49 5.14 2.79
N PRO A 185 19.22 4.80 2.54
CA PRO A 185 18.15 5.06 3.49
C PRO A 185 18.41 4.33 4.83
N PRO A 186 18.11 4.95 5.98
CA PRO A 186 18.50 4.45 7.30
C PRO A 186 17.63 3.30 7.84
N TRP A 187 16.88 2.58 6.98
CA TRP A 187 15.91 1.57 7.45
C TRP A 187 16.32 0.18 7.00
N PRO A 188 16.07 -0.86 7.83
CA PRO A 188 16.58 -2.19 7.56
C PRO A 188 15.85 -2.80 6.35
N VAL A 189 16.62 -3.43 5.46
CA VAL A 189 16.15 -4.63 4.76
C VAL A 189 15.60 -5.53 5.87
N ARG A 190 14.31 -5.84 5.86
CA ARG A 190 13.72 -6.70 6.88
C ARG A 190 14.35 -8.08 6.70
N LYS A 191 15.50 -8.31 7.34
CA LYS A 191 16.13 -9.63 7.36
C LYS A 191 15.08 -10.57 7.93
N GLU A 192 14.80 -11.61 7.15
CA GLU A 192 13.91 -12.69 7.49
C GLU A 192 14.12 -13.09 8.95
N GLU A 193 13.02 -13.15 9.68
CA GLU A 193 12.94 -13.80 10.98
C GLU A 193 13.06 -15.31 10.73
N THR A 194 14.27 -15.75 10.40
CA THR A 194 14.64 -17.16 10.33
C THR A 194 15.69 -17.39 11.41
N GLU A 195 15.36 -18.30 12.34
CA GLU A 195 16.18 -18.78 13.47
C GLU A 195 16.32 -17.76 14.62
N THR A 196 15.88 -18.01 15.86
CA THR A 196 15.91 -19.25 16.63
C THR A 196 14.80 -19.20 17.69
N ARG A 197 13.82 -20.10 17.61
CA ARG A 197 12.97 -20.46 18.76
C ARG A 197 13.41 -21.82 19.26
N GLU A 198 14.65 -21.88 19.75
CA GLU A 198 15.16 -23.02 20.52
C GLU A 198 15.32 -22.59 21.97
N GLY A 199 14.61 -23.29 22.85
CA GLY A 199 15.01 -23.49 24.24
C GLY A 199 14.79 -22.33 25.19
N GLU A 200 13.56 -22.15 25.67
CA GLU A 200 13.38 -21.76 27.07
C GLU A 200 12.39 -22.70 27.74
N THR A 201 12.97 -23.73 28.35
CA THR A 201 12.31 -24.64 29.28
C THR A 201 11.80 -23.85 30.47
N VAL A 202 10.49 -23.91 30.71
CA VAL A 202 9.87 -23.46 31.95
C VAL A 202 10.26 -24.42 33.07
N PRO A 203 10.97 -24.01 34.14
CA PRO A 203 10.99 -24.78 35.36
C PRO A 203 9.71 -24.49 36.16
N GLU A 204 8.81 -25.45 36.12
CA GLU A 204 7.77 -25.67 37.11
C GLU A 204 8.42 -25.88 38.48
N SER A 205 8.26 -24.93 39.40
CA SER A 205 8.59 -25.12 40.82
C SER A 205 7.64 -24.27 41.67
N GLY A 206 6.78 -24.95 42.40
CA GLY A 206 5.67 -24.35 43.12
C GLY A 206 6.04 -23.47 44.31
N ARG A 207 5.04 -22.68 44.72
CA ARG A 207 4.75 -22.34 46.12
C ARG A 207 3.28 -21.99 46.28
N GLN A 208 2.72 -22.54 47.36
CA GLN A 208 1.34 -22.50 47.82
C GLN A 208 0.71 -21.10 48.00
N PRO A 209 -0.63 -21.02 48.04
CA PRO A 209 -1.39 -19.81 48.34
C PRO A 209 -1.50 -19.57 49.84
N PRO A 210 -1.68 -18.32 50.31
CA PRO A 210 -2.31 -18.06 51.59
C PRO A 210 -3.81 -17.82 51.44
N ALA A 211 -4.52 -18.39 52.40
CA ALA A 211 -5.95 -18.41 52.59
C ALA A 211 -6.51 -17.08 53.12
N ASP A 212 -7.82 -16.95 52.91
CA ASP A 212 -8.83 -16.31 53.76
C ASP A 212 -8.63 -14.88 54.29
N GLY A 213 -9.51 -14.00 53.84
CA GLY A 213 -9.73 -12.68 54.41
C GLY A 213 -11.09 -12.12 53.99
N GLN A 214 -12.13 -12.54 54.71
CA GLN A 214 -13.51 -12.09 54.62
C GLN A 214 -13.63 -10.56 54.64
N ASN A 215 -14.48 -9.98 53.77
CA ASN A 215 -15.41 -8.97 54.26
C ASN A 215 -16.65 -8.84 53.36
N ALA A 216 -17.77 -9.33 53.89
CA ALA A 216 -19.11 -9.04 53.41
C ALA A 216 -19.58 -7.72 54.03
N GLY A 217 -20.01 -6.78 53.20
CA GLY A 217 -20.61 -5.51 53.63
C GLY A 217 -21.52 -4.92 52.56
N LYS A 218 -22.76 -5.39 52.53
CA LYS A 218 -23.90 -4.84 51.76
C LYS A 218 -24.63 -3.76 52.63
N PRO A 219 -25.75 -3.17 52.21
CA PRO A 219 -26.04 -2.10 51.22
C PRO A 219 -26.51 -0.77 51.86
N ALA A 220 -26.65 0.32 51.09
CA ALA A 220 -27.79 1.27 51.16
C ALA A 220 -27.74 2.34 50.04
N ARG A 221 -28.88 2.98 49.76
CA ARG A 221 -29.31 3.64 48.52
C ARG A 221 -29.59 5.17 48.76
N PRO A 222 -30.25 5.93 47.86
CA PRO A 222 -29.97 7.31 47.35
C PRO A 222 -30.72 8.41 48.18
N PRO A 223 -31.13 9.64 47.72
CA PRO A 223 -30.96 10.43 46.48
C PRO A 223 -30.60 11.94 46.68
N GLY A 224 -30.47 12.72 45.59
CA GLY A 224 -30.49 14.20 45.59
C GLY A 224 -29.94 14.75 44.28
N VAL A 225 -30.75 15.05 43.25
CA VAL A 225 -31.51 16.30 43.02
C VAL A 225 -30.70 17.57 43.30
N ALA A 226 -30.25 18.20 42.22
CA ALA A 226 -30.23 19.66 42.08
C ALA A 226 -30.42 20.01 40.59
N VAL A 227 -31.67 20.34 40.27
CA VAL A 227 -32.06 21.18 39.13
C VAL A 227 -31.65 22.62 39.47
N LEU A 228 -31.03 23.36 38.55
CA LEU A 228 -31.40 24.77 38.35
C LEU A 228 -31.20 25.21 36.88
N PRO A 229 -32.07 26.11 36.38
CA PRO A 229 -32.15 26.58 34.99
C PRO A 229 -31.58 27.99 34.78
N GLY A 230 -31.48 28.42 33.52
CA GLY A 230 -31.25 29.82 33.10
C GLY A 230 -30.00 29.95 32.20
N ALA A 231 -29.98 30.70 31.11
CA ALA A 231 -30.87 31.75 30.67
C ALA A 231 -30.90 31.83 29.14
N GLU A 232 -32.12 32.01 28.66
CA GLU A 232 -32.52 32.68 27.44
C GLU A 232 -31.87 34.08 27.37
N THR A 233 -31.27 34.45 26.25
CA THR A 233 -31.27 35.85 25.82
C THR A 233 -31.23 35.89 24.29
N GLU A 234 -32.41 36.05 23.70
CA GLU A 234 -32.56 36.78 22.45
C GLU A 234 -31.81 38.12 22.54
N ARG A 235 -31.16 38.56 21.46
CA ARG A 235 -31.53 39.76 20.71
C ARG A 235 -30.42 40.26 19.80
N LYS A 236 -30.87 40.58 18.57
CA LYS A 236 -30.39 41.65 17.67
C LYS A 236 -29.01 41.37 17.05
N LYS A 237 -28.82 41.49 15.74
CA LYS A 237 -29.44 42.38 14.76
C LYS A 237 -29.15 41.83 13.36
#